data_AF-A0A7K0LDD5-F1
#
_entry.id   AF-A0A7K0LDD5-F1
#
_cell.length_a   1.000
_cell.length_b   1.000
_cell.length_c   1.000
_cell.angle_alpha   90.00
_cell.angle_beta   90.00
_cell.angle_gamma   90.00
#
_symmetry.space_group_name_H-M   'P 1'
#
loop_
_entity.id
_entity.type
_entity.pdbx_description
1 polymer ?
#
loop_
_entity_poly.entity_id
_entity_poly.type
_entity_poly.pdbx_seq_one_letter_code
_entity_poly.pdbx_strand_id
1 'polypeptide(L)'
;DQHLDPARAASIAYRENMERYSKMARLDVWYERTDLQRISDVSPDFASSFAKSLKKVGRRTNKGTTEKMTEVINGKRRLRDDPPLITHVSDIEDPNVVASIARYRDTLDLERRYLFDQYQLVDIARKVVGIGSVGTRALAALFVSRDAGDPLLLQIKEAIPSVLAPHVTGHEFKHEGERVVHGQRLMQAASDMFLGWTENVLGNDKHYFVRQLRDMKLSADIALMSRVQLEAYGMACGWTLARAHAKTGDSTQITGYIAGDTKFDDAMVSFATSYADQNEKDYAEFAAAIADGRLAAIPGV
;
A
#
# COMPACT_ATOMS: atom_id res chain seq x y z
N ASP A 1 11.30 -23.22 -25.03
CA ASP A 1 11.56 -21.93 -24.40
C ASP A 1 11.17 -22.06 -22.93
N GLN A 2 12.10 -21.89 -21.98
CA GLN A 2 11.91 -22.24 -20.55
C GLN A 2 11.23 -21.14 -19.71
N HIS A 3 10.76 -20.06 -20.35
CA HIS A 3 10.23 -18.89 -19.65
C HIS A 3 8.71 -18.87 -19.65
N LEU A 4 8.12 -18.79 -18.46
CA LEU A 4 6.67 -18.71 -18.30
C LEU A 4 6.16 -17.29 -18.56
N ASP A 5 4.89 -17.20 -18.92
CA ASP A 5 4.15 -15.94 -18.81
C ASP A 5 4.15 -15.44 -17.34
N PRO A 6 4.36 -14.14 -17.06
CA PRO A 6 4.41 -13.63 -15.68
C PRO A 6 3.13 -13.88 -14.86
N ALA A 7 1.94 -13.85 -15.49
CA ALA A 7 0.69 -14.18 -14.81
C ALA A 7 0.62 -15.67 -14.50
N ARG A 8 1.12 -16.53 -15.39
CA ARG A 8 1.26 -17.97 -15.13
C ARG A 8 2.21 -18.23 -13.97
N ALA A 9 3.38 -17.60 -13.94
CA ALA A 9 4.34 -17.75 -12.86
C ALA A 9 3.77 -17.29 -11.51
N ALA A 10 3.04 -16.17 -11.48
CA ALA A 10 2.35 -15.70 -10.28
C ALA A 10 1.29 -16.71 -9.79
N SER A 11 0.52 -17.28 -10.72
CA SER A 11 -0.59 -18.20 -10.39
C SER A 11 -0.09 -19.54 -9.89
N ILE A 12 0.94 -20.12 -10.55
CA ILE A 12 1.62 -21.33 -10.09
C ILE A 12 2.19 -21.10 -8.70
N ALA A 13 2.91 -19.99 -8.50
CA ALA A 13 3.49 -19.66 -7.20
C ALA A 13 2.43 -19.52 -6.11
N TYR A 14 1.28 -18.91 -6.42
CA TYR A 14 0.18 -18.82 -5.49
C TYR A 14 -0.37 -20.21 -5.13
N ARG A 15 -0.72 -21.02 -6.14
CA ARG A 15 -1.30 -22.37 -5.99
C ARG A 15 -0.38 -23.30 -5.20
N GLU A 16 0.89 -23.39 -5.58
CA GLU A 16 1.87 -24.28 -4.93
C GLU A 16 2.16 -23.85 -3.49
N ASN A 17 2.28 -22.55 -3.22
CA ASN A 17 2.49 -22.09 -1.84
C ASN A 17 1.22 -22.27 -0.99
N MET A 18 0.02 -22.09 -1.54
CA MET A 18 -1.21 -22.46 -0.83
C MET A 18 -1.23 -23.94 -0.48
N GLU A 19 -0.89 -24.82 -1.42
CA GLU A 19 -0.78 -26.26 -1.16
C GLU A 19 0.24 -26.57 -0.05
N ARG A 20 1.43 -25.94 -0.10
CA ARG A 20 2.42 -26.06 0.97
C ARG A 20 1.86 -25.60 2.32
N TYR A 21 1.24 -24.42 2.38
CA TYR A 21 0.68 -23.87 3.61
C TYR A 21 -0.48 -24.68 4.17
N SER A 22 -1.25 -25.36 3.31
CA SER A 22 -2.32 -26.26 3.74
C SER A 22 -1.81 -27.46 4.56
N LYS A 23 -0.53 -27.81 4.41
CA LYS A 23 0.14 -28.93 5.08
C LYS A 23 1.01 -28.50 6.27
N MET A 24 1.16 -27.20 6.52
CA MET A 24 1.99 -26.65 7.60
C MET A 24 1.20 -26.46 8.90
N ALA A 25 1.90 -26.50 10.03
CA ALA A 25 1.30 -26.08 11.30
C ALA A 25 0.98 -24.57 11.24
N ARG A 26 -0.12 -24.17 11.91
CA ARG A 26 -0.63 -22.80 11.82
C ARG A 26 0.37 -21.75 12.31
N LEU A 27 1.10 -22.04 13.39
CA LEU A 27 2.14 -21.12 13.88
C LEU A 27 3.32 -20.99 12.89
N ASP A 28 3.68 -22.06 12.20
CA ASP A 28 4.76 -22.02 11.20
C ASP A 28 4.37 -21.13 10.01
N VAL A 29 3.12 -21.17 9.56
CA VAL A 29 2.61 -20.25 8.53
C VAL A 29 2.72 -18.79 8.99
N TRP A 30 2.47 -18.51 10.27
CA TRP A 30 2.63 -17.17 10.84
C TRP A 30 4.10 -16.71 10.87
N TYR A 31 5.03 -17.62 11.15
CA TYR A 31 6.46 -17.32 11.20
C TYR A 31 7.17 -17.34 9.84
N GLU A 32 6.54 -17.93 8.82
CA GLU A 32 7.10 -18.01 7.47
C GLU A 32 7.53 -16.63 6.97
N ARG A 33 8.70 -16.59 6.33
CA ARG A 33 9.23 -15.40 5.65
C ARG A 33 9.40 -15.71 4.16
N THR A 34 9.18 -14.72 3.31
CA THR A 34 9.51 -14.84 1.89
C THR A 34 11.03 -15.02 1.76
N ASP A 35 11.44 -16.13 1.17
CA ASP A 35 12.84 -16.51 0.99
C ASP A 35 13.40 -15.90 -0.30
N LEU A 36 14.44 -15.09 -0.14
CA LEU A 36 15.15 -14.51 -1.28
C LEU A 36 15.88 -15.57 -2.11
N GLN A 37 16.21 -16.72 -1.52
CA GLN A 37 16.86 -17.81 -2.24
C GLN A 37 15.97 -18.38 -3.33
N ARG A 38 14.69 -18.66 -3.03
CA ARG A 38 13.73 -19.15 -4.05
C ARG A 38 13.51 -18.15 -5.18
N ILE A 39 13.58 -16.84 -4.90
CA ILE A 39 13.55 -15.80 -5.95
C ILE A 39 14.86 -15.83 -6.76
N SER A 40 15.99 -16.03 -6.09
CA SER A 40 17.31 -16.15 -6.73
C SER A 40 17.42 -17.35 -7.64
N ASP A 41 16.73 -18.46 -7.34
CA ASP A 41 16.76 -19.66 -8.17
C ASP A 41 16.11 -19.44 -9.56
N VAL A 42 15.17 -18.48 -9.67
CA VAL A 42 14.56 -18.07 -10.95
C VAL A 42 15.31 -16.92 -11.59
N SER A 43 15.68 -15.90 -10.80
CA SER A 43 16.45 -14.76 -11.30
C SER A 43 17.43 -14.26 -10.22
N PRO A 44 18.71 -14.69 -10.29
CA PRO A 44 19.74 -14.22 -9.36
C PRO A 44 19.92 -12.69 -9.41
N ASP A 45 19.83 -12.11 -10.61
CA ASP A 45 19.97 -10.66 -10.80
C ASP A 45 18.82 -9.90 -10.16
N PHE A 46 17.58 -10.37 -10.33
CA PHE A 46 16.43 -9.77 -9.66
C PHE A 46 16.54 -9.89 -8.14
N ALA A 47 16.87 -11.09 -7.62
CA ALA A 47 17.04 -11.31 -6.19
C ALA A 47 18.15 -10.41 -5.60
N SER A 48 19.27 -10.27 -6.30
CA SER A 48 20.38 -9.39 -5.91
C SER A 48 19.97 -7.91 -5.91
N SER A 49 19.29 -7.46 -6.97
CA SER A 49 18.77 -6.09 -7.07
C SER A 49 17.75 -5.77 -5.99
N PHE A 50 16.83 -6.71 -5.74
CA PHE A 50 15.82 -6.62 -4.69
C PHE A 50 16.45 -6.60 -3.30
N ALA A 51 17.41 -7.47 -3.02
CA ALA A 51 18.15 -7.49 -1.75
C ALA A 51 18.96 -6.21 -1.51
N LYS A 52 19.63 -5.67 -2.54
CA LYS A 52 20.30 -4.37 -2.48
C LYS A 52 19.31 -3.25 -2.16
N SER A 53 18.15 -3.29 -2.79
CA SER A 53 17.08 -2.31 -2.58
C SER A 53 16.51 -2.39 -1.16
N LEU A 54 16.27 -3.60 -0.62
CA LEU A 54 15.88 -3.82 0.78
C LEU A 54 16.92 -3.28 1.77
N LYS A 55 18.21 -3.54 1.55
CA LYS A 55 19.30 -2.99 2.38
C LYS A 55 19.32 -1.45 2.35
N LYS A 56 19.04 -0.85 1.19
CA LYS A 56 18.96 0.61 1.03
C LYS A 56 17.77 1.20 1.78
N VAL A 57 16.62 0.51 1.78
CA VAL A 57 15.43 0.90 2.56
C VAL A 57 15.71 0.82 4.05
N GLY A 58 16.32 -0.26 4.54
CA GLY A 58 16.64 -0.42 5.97
C GLY A 58 17.63 0.62 6.52
N ARG A 59 18.44 1.26 5.66
CA ARG A 59 19.41 2.29 6.05
C ARG A 59 18.89 3.73 5.91
N ARG A 60 17.78 3.96 5.20
CA ARG A 60 17.26 5.31 4.95
C ARG A 60 16.26 5.73 6.02
N THR A 61 16.64 6.74 6.79
CA THR A 61 15.75 7.45 7.72
C THR A 61 14.76 8.33 6.96
N ASN A 62 13.66 8.73 7.60
CA ASN A 62 12.63 9.64 7.05
C ASN A 62 13.17 11.02 6.59
N LYS A 63 14.46 11.32 6.79
CA LYS A 63 15.11 12.59 6.46
C LYS A 63 14.92 12.99 4.99
N GLY A 64 15.18 12.08 4.04
CA GLY A 64 15.10 12.40 2.60
C GLY A 64 13.70 12.74 2.09
N THR A 65 12.65 12.07 2.60
CA THR A 65 11.25 12.43 2.30
C THR A 65 10.93 13.82 2.82
N THR A 66 11.39 14.11 4.04
CA THR A 66 11.07 15.38 4.70
C THR A 66 11.74 16.55 3.99
N GLU A 67 13.02 16.44 3.63
CA GLU A 67 13.74 17.51 2.92
C GLU A 67 13.07 17.90 1.59
N LYS A 68 12.51 16.92 0.86
CA LYS A 68 11.80 17.20 -0.41
C LYS A 68 10.43 17.82 -0.20
N MET A 69 9.68 17.33 0.79
CA MET A 69 8.27 17.68 0.99
C MET A 69 8.06 18.90 1.89
N THR A 70 9.09 19.37 2.58
CA THR A 70 9.00 20.49 3.51
C THR A 70 9.92 21.63 3.15
N GLU A 71 9.62 22.79 3.70
CA GLU A 71 10.45 23.98 3.66
C GLU A 71 10.39 24.72 5.00
N VAL A 72 11.30 25.66 5.20
CA VAL A 72 11.33 26.51 6.39
C VAL A 72 11.02 27.93 5.96
N ILE A 73 9.92 28.48 6.46
CA ILE A 73 9.52 29.87 6.24
C ILE A 73 9.44 30.56 7.60
N ASN A 74 10.14 31.68 7.77
CA ASN A 74 10.19 32.44 9.02
C ASN A 74 10.57 31.57 10.24
N GLY A 75 11.50 30.62 10.05
CA GLY A 75 11.96 29.71 11.10
C GLY A 75 10.99 28.56 11.46
N LYS A 76 9.82 28.49 10.82
CA LYS A 76 8.85 27.39 11.02
C LYS A 76 8.90 26.42 9.85
N ARG A 77 9.03 25.12 10.13
CA ARG A 77 8.97 24.08 9.10
C ARG A 77 7.51 23.84 8.71
N ARG A 78 7.25 23.78 7.42
CA ARG A 78 5.93 23.53 6.83
C ARG A 78 6.05 22.64 5.59
N LEU A 79 4.94 22.09 5.12
CA LEU A 79 4.82 21.37 3.85
C LEU A 79 4.96 22.37 2.70
N ARG A 80 5.72 22.00 1.67
CA ARG A 80 5.88 22.80 0.46
C ARG A 80 4.59 22.76 -0.36
N ASP A 81 4.04 23.93 -0.68
CA ASP A 81 2.93 24.04 -1.62
C ASP A 81 3.39 23.67 -3.05
N ASP A 82 2.60 22.85 -3.74
CA ASP A 82 2.83 22.44 -5.13
C ASP A 82 1.49 22.19 -5.83
N PRO A 83 0.70 23.25 -6.14
CA PRO A 83 -0.64 23.07 -6.68
C PRO A 83 -0.62 22.45 -8.09
N PRO A 84 -1.51 21.49 -8.42
CA PRO A 84 -2.61 20.98 -7.59
C PRO A 84 -2.21 19.79 -6.68
N LEU A 85 -0.96 19.34 -6.73
CA LEU A 85 -0.47 18.12 -6.09
C LEU A 85 -0.38 18.22 -4.56
N ILE A 86 0.05 19.35 -4.00
CA ILE A 86 0.08 19.63 -2.57
C ILE A 86 -0.56 21.00 -2.34
N THR A 87 -1.63 21.02 -1.55
CA THR A 87 -2.42 22.23 -1.28
C THR A 87 -2.90 22.22 0.16
N HIS A 88 -2.72 23.31 0.90
CA HIS A 88 -3.26 23.44 2.25
C HIS A 88 -4.79 23.59 2.17
N VAL A 89 -5.52 22.79 2.96
CA VAL A 89 -7.01 22.70 2.90
C VAL A 89 -7.70 22.88 4.25
N SER A 90 -6.94 23.02 5.32
CA SER A 90 -7.41 23.21 6.69
C SER A 90 -6.28 23.81 7.52
N ASP A 91 -6.64 24.41 8.66
CA ASP A 91 -5.67 24.81 9.68
C ASP A 91 -5.45 23.67 10.71
N ILE A 92 -4.31 23.70 11.40
CA ILE A 92 -3.97 22.71 12.44
C ILE A 92 -4.78 22.94 13.73
N GLU A 93 -5.23 24.19 13.97
CA GLU A 93 -6.13 24.56 15.07
C GLU A 93 -7.60 24.26 14.79
N ASP A 94 -7.95 23.77 13.58
CA ASP A 94 -9.33 23.36 13.28
C ASP A 94 -9.78 22.28 14.30
N PRO A 95 -10.91 22.47 15.00
CA PRO A 95 -11.37 21.53 16.02
C PRO A 95 -11.51 20.08 15.51
N ASN A 96 -11.86 19.89 14.24
CA ASN A 96 -11.97 18.57 13.62
C ASN A 96 -10.59 17.94 13.43
N VAL A 97 -9.60 18.72 12.99
CA VAL A 97 -8.21 18.25 12.86
C VAL A 97 -7.69 17.85 14.24
N VAL A 98 -7.78 18.73 15.24
CA VAL A 98 -7.34 18.47 16.62
C VAL A 98 -7.98 17.20 17.19
N ALA A 99 -9.31 17.09 17.08
CA ALA A 99 -10.03 15.92 17.58
C ALA A 99 -9.65 14.64 16.81
N SER A 100 -9.41 14.73 15.50
CA SER A 100 -9.00 13.57 14.68
C SER A 100 -7.61 13.06 15.06
N ILE A 101 -6.67 13.94 15.40
CA ILE A 101 -5.33 13.52 15.86
C ILE A 101 -5.41 12.88 17.25
N ALA A 102 -6.24 13.41 18.15
CA ALA A 102 -6.49 12.80 19.46
C ALA A 102 -7.09 11.38 19.32
N ARG A 103 -8.12 11.22 18.48
CA ARG A 103 -8.70 9.90 18.16
C ARG A 103 -7.66 8.95 17.59
N TYR A 104 -6.86 9.40 16.62
CA TYR A 104 -5.79 8.61 16.02
C TYR A 104 -4.80 8.10 17.06
N ARG A 105 -4.32 8.99 17.94
CA ARG A 105 -3.41 8.64 19.03
C ARG A 105 -3.95 7.49 19.86
N ASP A 106 -5.25 7.49 20.17
CA ASP A 106 -5.87 6.46 20.99
C ASP A 106 -6.03 5.10 20.29
N THR A 107 -5.78 5.03 18.98
CA THR A 107 -5.72 3.76 18.21
C THR A 107 -4.34 3.09 18.21
N LEU A 108 -3.29 3.81 18.64
CA LEU A 108 -1.93 3.26 18.70
C LEU A 108 -1.73 2.38 19.94
N ASP A 109 -0.78 1.44 19.90
CA ASP A 109 -0.38 0.70 21.10
C ASP A 109 0.33 1.64 22.10
N LEU A 110 0.30 1.31 23.39
CA LEU A 110 0.71 2.21 24.47
C LEU A 110 2.13 2.77 24.28
N GLU A 111 3.10 1.92 23.94
CA GLU A 111 4.48 2.30 23.72
C GLU A 111 4.66 3.25 22.53
N ARG A 112 3.81 3.13 21.50
CA ARG A 112 3.81 4.00 20.32
C ARG A 112 3.14 5.33 20.61
N ARG A 113 2.15 5.38 21.52
CA ARG A 113 1.59 6.64 22.03
C ARG A 113 2.64 7.49 22.73
N TYR A 114 3.43 6.89 23.62
CA TYR A 114 4.53 7.59 24.31
C TYR A 114 5.53 8.22 23.35
N LEU A 115 5.87 7.51 22.27
CA LEU A 115 6.71 8.05 21.20
C LEU A 115 5.99 9.17 20.43
N PHE A 116 4.74 8.95 20.02
CA PHE A 116 3.95 9.94 19.27
C PHE A 116 3.79 11.25 20.05
N ASP A 117 3.64 11.19 21.37
CA ASP A 117 3.47 12.36 22.25
C ASP A 117 4.69 13.28 22.32
N GLN A 118 5.86 12.80 21.89
CA GLN A 118 7.07 13.63 21.76
C GLN A 118 7.00 14.56 20.54
N TYR A 119 6.03 14.35 19.66
CA TYR A 119 5.83 15.11 18.43
C TYR A 119 4.60 16.01 18.54
N GLN A 120 4.66 17.18 17.90
CA GLN A 120 3.53 18.11 17.77
C GLN A 120 3.19 18.31 16.30
N LEU A 121 1.91 18.36 15.98
CA LEU A 121 1.44 18.72 14.64
C LEU A 121 1.83 20.18 14.38
N VAL A 122 2.49 20.44 13.25
CA VAL A 122 2.88 21.80 12.86
C VAL A 122 2.33 22.21 11.50
N ASP A 123 1.88 21.26 10.68
CA ASP A 123 1.27 21.56 9.39
C ASP A 123 0.43 20.40 8.84
N ILE A 124 -0.56 20.71 8.01
CA ILE A 124 -1.41 19.74 7.32
C ILE A 124 -1.79 20.23 5.92
N ALA A 125 -1.60 19.39 4.91
CA ALA A 125 -1.96 19.70 3.54
C ALA A 125 -2.61 18.51 2.84
N ARG A 126 -3.52 18.77 1.90
CA ARG A 126 -4.01 17.77 0.97
C ARG A 126 -2.91 17.43 -0.02
N LYS A 127 -2.69 16.14 -0.21
CA LYS A 127 -1.77 15.59 -1.21
C LYS A 127 -2.53 14.74 -2.22
N VAL A 128 -2.40 15.06 -3.50
CA VAL A 128 -2.79 14.16 -4.58
C VAL A 128 -1.83 12.97 -4.60
N VAL A 129 -2.41 11.77 -4.61
CA VAL A 129 -1.70 10.49 -4.59
C VAL A 129 -1.93 9.75 -5.91
N GLY A 130 -1.15 8.69 -6.17
CA GLY A 130 -1.17 7.98 -7.45
C GLY A 130 -2.54 7.42 -7.87
N ILE A 131 -2.60 7.01 -9.14
CA ILE A 131 -3.79 6.65 -9.92
C ILE A 131 -4.85 5.81 -9.19
N GLY A 132 -4.47 4.83 -8.37
CA GLY A 132 -5.41 3.95 -7.66
C GLY A 132 -6.14 4.59 -6.49
N SER A 133 -6.07 5.91 -6.32
CA SER A 133 -6.75 6.64 -5.25
C SER A 133 -7.23 8.02 -5.69
N VAL A 134 -7.23 8.28 -7.00
CA VAL A 134 -7.86 9.47 -7.60
C VAL A 134 -9.34 9.45 -7.22
N GLY A 135 -9.84 10.57 -6.70
CA GLY A 135 -11.20 10.69 -6.15
C GLY A 135 -11.33 10.46 -4.64
N THR A 136 -10.28 9.97 -3.96
CA THR A 136 -10.25 9.83 -2.49
C THR A 136 -9.35 10.88 -1.84
N ARG A 137 -9.62 11.27 -0.59
CA ARG A 137 -8.79 12.23 0.13
C ARG A 137 -7.52 11.58 0.65
N ALA A 138 -6.41 12.28 0.47
CA ALA A 138 -5.17 11.99 1.16
C ALA A 138 -4.58 13.30 1.70
N LEU A 139 -4.22 13.29 2.97
CA LEU A 139 -3.59 14.40 3.67
C LEU A 139 -2.17 14.00 4.07
N ALA A 140 -1.24 14.94 3.98
CA ALA A 140 0.05 14.88 4.64
C ALA A 140 -0.04 15.72 5.92
N ALA A 141 0.32 15.12 7.05
CA ALA A 141 0.41 15.79 8.34
C ALA A 141 1.87 15.80 8.78
N LEU A 142 2.43 17.00 8.94
CA LEU A 142 3.80 17.22 9.39
C LEU A 142 3.80 17.42 10.90
N PHE A 143 4.56 16.56 11.57
CA PHE A 143 4.86 16.67 12.97
C PHE A 143 6.34 16.98 13.18
N VAL A 144 6.66 17.66 14.27
CA VAL A 144 8.04 17.98 14.67
C VAL A 144 8.23 17.60 16.13
N SER A 145 9.36 16.96 16.45
CA SER A 145 9.67 16.63 17.84
C SER A 145 9.86 17.91 18.66
N ARG A 146 9.40 17.90 19.92
CA ARG A 146 9.45 19.08 20.80
C ARG A 146 10.89 19.51 21.12
N ASP A 147 11.81 18.55 21.24
CA ASP A 147 13.17 18.82 21.70
C ASP A 147 14.17 18.98 20.55
N ALA A 148 14.21 18.02 19.63
CA ALA A 148 15.26 17.93 18.61
C ALA A 148 14.87 18.58 17.26
N GLY A 149 13.61 18.98 17.10
CA GLY A 149 13.11 19.54 15.86
C GLY A 149 13.11 18.56 14.68
N ASP A 150 13.24 17.26 14.94
CA ASP A 150 13.23 16.23 13.91
C ASP A 150 11.80 15.98 13.39
N PRO A 151 11.64 15.80 12.07
CA PRO A 151 10.33 15.71 11.45
C PRO A 151 9.78 14.28 11.44
N LEU A 152 8.46 14.18 11.63
CA LEU A 152 7.66 12.99 11.38
C LEU A 152 6.56 13.34 10.38
N LEU A 153 6.55 12.68 9.22
CA LEU A 153 5.50 12.83 8.22
C LEU A 153 4.52 11.65 8.32
N LEU A 154 3.26 11.96 8.54
CA LEU A 154 2.16 10.99 8.50
C LEU A 154 1.26 11.25 7.28
N GLN A 155 0.70 10.18 6.73
CA GLN A 155 -0.34 10.23 5.70
C GLN A 155 -1.65 9.80 6.31
N ILE A 156 -2.67 10.64 6.18
CA ILE A 156 -4.05 10.37 6.57
C ILE A 156 -4.84 10.14 5.30
N LYS A 157 -5.31 8.91 5.06
CA LYS A 157 -5.92 8.50 3.80
C LYS A 157 -7.34 8.01 4.02
N GLU A 158 -8.25 8.52 3.19
CA GLU A 158 -9.66 8.14 3.21
C GLU A 158 -9.80 6.63 3.00
N ALA A 159 -10.57 5.99 3.87
CA ALA A 159 -10.94 4.60 3.79
C ALA A 159 -12.39 4.50 3.32
N ILE A 160 -12.60 3.87 2.18
CA ILE A 160 -13.93 3.65 1.60
C ILE A 160 -14.37 2.19 1.79
N PRO A 161 -15.68 1.91 1.77
CA PRO A 161 -16.20 0.55 1.72
C PRO A 161 -15.49 -0.30 0.67
N SER A 162 -15.15 -1.54 1.02
CA SER A 162 -14.54 -2.48 0.09
C SER A 162 -15.56 -2.84 -0.99
N VAL A 163 -15.14 -2.80 -2.26
CA VAL A 163 -15.98 -3.27 -3.38
C VAL A 163 -16.35 -4.75 -3.26
N LEU A 164 -15.57 -5.52 -2.49
CA LEU A 164 -15.86 -6.93 -2.23
C LEU A 164 -16.78 -7.15 -1.02
N ALA A 165 -17.02 -6.14 -0.18
CA ALA A 165 -17.81 -6.30 1.05
C ALA A 165 -19.21 -6.89 0.82
N PRO A 166 -19.96 -6.53 -0.25
CA PRO A 166 -21.26 -7.13 -0.53
C PRO A 166 -21.21 -8.61 -0.96
N HIS A 167 -20.02 -9.12 -1.29
CA HIS A 167 -19.83 -10.44 -1.92
C HIS A 167 -19.14 -11.44 -1.01
N VAL A 168 -18.70 -11.04 0.19
CA VAL A 168 -17.96 -11.89 1.11
C VAL A 168 -18.50 -11.77 2.52
N THR A 169 -18.43 -12.87 3.27
CA THR A 169 -18.67 -12.89 4.71
C THR A 169 -17.38 -12.57 5.45
N GLY A 170 -17.45 -11.80 6.54
CA GLY A 170 -16.27 -11.48 7.35
C GLY A 170 -16.63 -10.70 8.61
N HIS A 171 -15.61 -10.26 9.34
CA HIS A 171 -15.80 -9.37 10.48
C HIS A 171 -16.41 -8.05 10.03
N GLU A 172 -17.50 -7.65 10.70
CA GLU A 172 -18.10 -6.34 10.50
C GLU A 172 -17.28 -5.29 11.26
N PHE A 173 -16.94 -4.22 10.55
CA PHE A 173 -16.29 -3.05 11.12
C PHE A 173 -17.22 -1.86 10.96
N LYS A 174 -17.42 -1.11 12.04
CA LYS A 174 -18.17 0.16 11.99
C LYS A 174 -17.34 1.25 11.32
N HIS A 175 -16.01 1.16 11.44
CA HIS A 175 -15.08 2.15 10.92
C HIS A 175 -14.19 1.55 9.82
N GLU A 176 -14.22 2.17 8.64
CA GLU A 176 -13.55 1.66 7.44
C GLU A 176 -12.02 1.73 7.54
N GLY A 177 -11.50 2.75 8.24
CA GLY A 177 -10.07 2.83 8.55
C GLY A 177 -9.61 1.74 9.50
N GLU A 178 -10.47 1.29 10.42
CA GLU A 178 -10.17 0.21 11.36
C GLU A 178 -10.05 -1.11 10.60
N ARG A 179 -11.01 -1.40 9.69
CA ARG A 179 -10.95 -2.57 8.79
C ARG A 179 -9.63 -2.62 8.02
N VAL A 180 -9.21 -1.51 7.43
CA VAL A 180 -7.96 -1.42 6.67
C VAL A 180 -6.75 -1.72 7.55
N VAL A 181 -6.71 -1.16 8.76
CA VAL A 181 -5.60 -1.34 9.71
C VAL A 181 -5.50 -2.79 10.19
N HIS A 182 -6.61 -3.39 10.59
CA HIS A 182 -6.64 -4.80 10.99
C HIS A 182 -6.27 -5.73 9.84
N GLY A 183 -6.80 -5.50 8.63
CA GLY A 183 -6.44 -6.27 7.44
C GLY A 183 -4.94 -6.21 7.14
N GLN A 184 -4.32 -5.03 7.23
CA GLN A 184 -2.88 -4.89 7.04
C GLN A 184 -2.08 -5.63 8.12
N ARG A 185 -2.44 -5.50 9.41
CA ARG A 185 -1.76 -6.20 10.52
C ARG A 185 -1.87 -7.72 10.40
N LEU A 186 -3.02 -8.22 9.95
CA LEU A 186 -3.26 -9.66 9.75
C LEU A 186 -2.46 -10.21 8.56
N MET A 187 -2.45 -9.52 7.42
CA MET A 187 -1.85 -10.05 6.19
C MET A 187 -0.34 -9.78 6.09
N GLN A 188 0.11 -8.59 6.45
CA GLN A 188 1.49 -8.16 6.21
C GLN A 188 2.46 -8.80 7.22
N ALA A 189 3.71 -9.02 6.79
CA ALA A 189 4.75 -9.54 7.67
C ALA A 189 5.27 -8.49 8.67
N ALA A 190 5.25 -7.22 8.27
CA ALA A 190 5.56 -6.08 9.12
C ALA A 190 4.66 -4.92 8.71
N SER A 191 3.89 -4.38 9.67
CA SER A 191 3.10 -3.18 9.48
C SER A 191 3.87 -1.94 9.93
N ASP A 192 3.47 -0.76 9.46
CA ASP A 192 3.97 0.51 9.95
C ASP A 192 3.67 0.69 11.46
N MET A 193 4.65 1.17 12.25
CA MET A 193 4.49 1.33 13.70
C MET A 193 3.45 2.40 14.07
N PHE A 194 3.21 3.36 13.19
CA PHE A 194 2.22 4.42 13.33
C PHE A 194 0.93 4.10 12.59
N LEU A 195 0.72 2.83 12.18
CA LEU A 195 -0.51 2.40 11.54
C LEU A 195 -1.68 2.46 12.53
N GLY A 196 -2.62 3.36 12.28
CA GLY A 196 -3.83 3.57 13.09
C GLY A 196 -4.96 4.15 12.24
N TRP A 197 -6.04 4.60 12.86
CA TRP A 197 -7.20 5.15 12.15
C TRP A 197 -7.82 6.34 12.86
N THR A 198 -8.58 7.13 12.13
CA THR A 198 -9.35 8.27 12.64
C THR A 198 -10.48 8.60 11.69
N GLU A 199 -11.29 9.59 12.03
CA GLU A 199 -12.45 10.01 11.25
C GLU A 199 -12.62 11.52 11.30
N ASN A 200 -13.45 12.01 10.37
CA ASN A 200 -13.94 13.38 10.35
C ASN A 200 -12.83 14.45 10.41
N VAL A 201 -11.72 14.22 9.71
CA VAL A 201 -10.53 15.11 9.77
C VAL A 201 -10.84 16.51 9.24
N LEU A 202 -11.70 16.62 8.23
CA LEU A 202 -12.10 17.88 7.59
C LEU A 202 -13.58 18.20 7.79
N GLY A 203 -14.21 17.76 8.90
CA GLY A 203 -15.63 18.03 9.16
C GLY A 203 -16.60 17.40 8.15
N ASN A 204 -16.24 16.25 7.58
CA ASN A 204 -16.89 15.64 6.42
C ASN A 204 -17.43 14.21 6.65
N ASP A 205 -17.46 13.75 7.90
CA ASP A 205 -17.99 12.43 8.28
C ASP A 205 -17.38 11.24 7.50
N LYS A 206 -16.06 11.31 7.26
CA LYS A 206 -15.32 10.26 6.55
C LYS A 206 -14.39 9.50 7.47
N HIS A 207 -14.23 8.22 7.19
CA HIS A 207 -13.25 7.36 7.85
C HIS A 207 -11.89 7.46 7.17
N TYR A 208 -10.83 7.38 7.97
CA TYR A 208 -9.44 7.48 7.52
C TYR A 208 -8.57 6.43 8.21
N PHE A 209 -7.53 5.99 7.51
CA PHE A 209 -6.41 5.30 8.14
C PHE A 209 -5.14 6.16 8.04
N VAL A 210 -4.26 6.00 9.01
CA VAL A 210 -3.04 6.80 9.19
C VAL A 210 -1.84 5.87 9.14
N ARG A 211 -0.76 6.30 8.47
CA ARG A 211 0.54 5.60 8.41
C ARG A 211 1.67 6.60 8.21
N GLN A 212 2.94 6.20 8.34
CA GLN A 212 4.02 7.10 7.95
C GLN A 212 4.00 7.36 6.45
N LEU A 213 4.18 8.62 6.09
CA LEU A 213 4.41 9.04 4.72
C LEU A 213 5.91 8.91 4.43
N ARG A 214 6.28 7.79 3.82
CA ARG A 214 7.65 7.53 3.36
C ARG A 214 7.70 7.73 1.84
N ASP A 215 8.73 8.41 1.35
CA ASP A 215 9.08 8.52 -0.10
C ASP A 215 9.44 7.16 -0.72
N MET A 216 9.50 6.09 0.09
CA MET A 216 10.04 4.81 -0.32
C MET A 216 9.00 3.72 -0.14
N LYS A 217 8.09 3.59 -1.10
CA LYS A 217 7.64 2.25 -1.49
C LYS A 217 8.74 1.68 -2.36
N LEU A 218 9.20 0.47 -2.07
CA LEU A 218 9.99 -0.26 -3.05
C LEU A 218 9.06 -0.51 -4.25
N SER A 219 9.03 0.39 -5.23
CA SER A 219 8.28 0.17 -6.46
C SER A 219 9.20 -0.52 -7.45
N ALA A 220 8.79 -1.72 -7.85
CA ALA A 220 9.34 -2.35 -9.03
C ALA A 220 9.04 -1.44 -10.24
N ASP A 221 10.08 -1.05 -10.99
CA ASP A 221 9.88 -0.44 -12.30
C ASP A 221 9.65 -1.56 -13.32
N ILE A 222 8.39 -1.98 -13.39
CA ILE A 222 7.94 -3.13 -14.18
C ILE A 222 8.27 -2.93 -15.67
N ALA A 223 8.25 -1.68 -16.16
CA ALA A 223 8.53 -1.37 -17.57
C ALA A 223 9.99 -1.62 -17.97
N LEU A 224 10.92 -1.58 -17.01
CA LEU A 224 12.35 -1.82 -17.26
C LEU A 224 12.77 -3.28 -17.02
N MET A 225 11.84 -4.14 -16.59
CA MET A 225 12.16 -5.53 -16.29
C MET A 225 12.25 -6.37 -17.56
N SER A 226 13.27 -7.21 -17.64
CA SER A 226 13.31 -8.29 -18.63
C SER A 226 12.19 -9.31 -18.36
N ARG A 227 11.84 -10.14 -19.35
CA ARG A 227 10.84 -11.22 -19.18
C ARG A 227 11.13 -12.11 -17.96
N VAL A 228 12.39 -12.49 -17.77
CA VAL A 228 12.83 -13.33 -16.63
C VAL A 228 12.66 -12.60 -15.29
N GLN A 229 12.92 -11.29 -15.26
CA GLN A 229 12.71 -10.48 -14.06
C GLN A 229 11.21 -10.31 -13.75
N LEU A 230 10.37 -10.14 -14.76
CA LEU A 230 8.91 -10.10 -14.61
C LEU A 230 8.36 -11.44 -14.11
N GLU A 231 8.88 -12.56 -14.60
CA GLU A 231 8.53 -13.90 -14.12
C GLU A 231 8.87 -14.06 -12.62
N ALA A 232 10.09 -13.70 -12.23
CA ALA A 232 10.53 -13.74 -10.83
C ALA A 232 9.71 -12.79 -9.94
N TYR A 233 9.36 -11.61 -10.44
CA TYR A 233 8.51 -10.65 -9.74
C TYR A 233 7.09 -11.19 -9.55
N GLY A 234 6.49 -11.76 -10.61
CA GLY A 234 5.17 -12.40 -10.57
C GLY A 234 5.14 -13.55 -9.55
N MET A 235 6.15 -14.42 -9.56
CA MET A 235 6.30 -15.49 -8.56
C MET A 235 6.36 -14.93 -7.13
N ALA A 236 7.14 -13.87 -6.89
CA ALA A 236 7.22 -13.23 -5.57
C ALA A 236 5.89 -12.62 -5.12
N CYS A 237 5.13 -12.02 -6.05
CA CYS A 237 3.78 -11.51 -5.78
C CYS A 237 2.79 -12.64 -5.43
N GLY A 238 2.74 -13.70 -6.24
CA GLY A 238 1.89 -14.86 -6.01
C GLY A 238 2.16 -15.54 -4.67
N TRP A 239 3.44 -15.72 -4.34
CA TRP A 239 3.85 -16.25 -3.05
C TRP A 239 3.43 -15.35 -1.89
N THR A 240 3.69 -14.05 -1.98
CA THR A 240 3.33 -13.09 -0.93
C THR A 240 1.82 -13.08 -0.67
N LEU A 241 1.01 -13.18 -1.73
CA LEU A 241 -0.44 -13.24 -1.63
C LEU A 241 -0.92 -14.56 -1.01
N ALA A 242 -0.35 -15.71 -1.42
CA ALA A 242 -0.67 -17.01 -0.83
C ALA A 242 -0.42 -17.01 0.68
N ARG A 243 0.71 -16.43 1.12
CA ARG A 243 1.00 -16.31 2.56
C ARG A 243 -0.04 -15.46 3.27
N ALA A 244 -0.41 -14.32 2.71
CA ALA A 244 -1.44 -13.46 3.28
C ALA A 244 -2.77 -14.22 3.45
N HIS A 245 -3.22 -14.92 2.41
CA HIS A 245 -4.45 -15.70 2.44
C HIS A 245 -4.38 -16.91 3.37
N ALA A 246 -3.23 -17.59 3.46
CA ALA A 246 -3.06 -18.70 4.39
C ALA A 246 -3.06 -18.26 5.87
N LYS A 247 -2.69 -17.00 6.17
CA LYS A 247 -2.78 -16.43 7.53
C LYS A 247 -4.20 -16.03 7.90
N THR A 248 -5.01 -15.56 6.94
CA THR A 248 -6.31 -14.94 7.22
C THR A 248 -7.52 -15.72 6.73
N GLY A 249 -7.31 -16.79 5.98
CA GLY A 249 -8.35 -17.65 5.43
C GLY A 249 -8.04 -19.14 5.60
N ASP A 250 -8.95 -19.98 5.11
CA ASP A 250 -8.79 -21.43 5.17
C ASP A 250 -7.93 -21.92 4.00
N SER A 251 -6.64 -22.12 4.27
CA SER A 251 -5.70 -22.63 3.27
C SER A 251 -6.10 -24.00 2.72
N THR A 252 -6.74 -24.86 3.50
CA THR A 252 -7.13 -26.20 3.07
C THR A 252 -8.29 -26.14 2.10
N GLN A 253 -9.31 -25.31 2.37
CA GLN A 253 -10.41 -25.09 1.43
C GLN A 253 -9.94 -24.44 0.13
N ILE A 254 -9.10 -23.39 0.23
CA ILE A 254 -8.56 -22.73 -0.96
C ILE A 254 -7.75 -23.73 -1.79
N THR A 255 -6.84 -24.48 -1.19
CA THR A 255 -6.07 -25.53 -1.87
C THR A 255 -6.98 -26.57 -2.50
N GLY A 256 -8.01 -27.05 -1.80
CA GLY A 256 -8.96 -28.01 -2.35
C GLY A 256 -9.71 -27.50 -3.60
N TYR A 257 -9.88 -26.18 -3.73
CA TYR A 257 -10.51 -25.56 -4.89
C TYR A 257 -9.56 -25.34 -6.07
N ILE A 258 -8.29 -24.97 -5.81
CA ILE A 258 -7.35 -24.55 -6.86
C ILE A 258 -6.26 -25.56 -7.21
N ALA A 259 -6.03 -26.59 -6.38
CA ALA A 259 -4.95 -27.55 -6.58
C ALA A 259 -5.39 -28.75 -7.43
N GLY A 260 -4.41 -29.55 -7.87
CA GLY A 260 -4.62 -30.81 -8.57
C GLY A 260 -4.47 -30.75 -10.10
N ASP A 261 -4.63 -29.58 -10.73
CA ASP A 261 -4.34 -29.37 -12.15
C ASP A 261 -3.94 -27.90 -12.45
N THR A 262 -3.84 -27.54 -13.74
CA THR A 262 -3.46 -26.20 -14.21
C THR A 262 -4.64 -25.27 -14.47
N LYS A 263 -5.90 -25.69 -14.25
CA LYS A 263 -7.07 -24.90 -14.65
C LYS A 263 -7.13 -23.54 -13.95
N PHE A 264 -6.73 -23.49 -12.68
CA PHE A 264 -6.61 -22.22 -11.96
C PHE A 264 -5.58 -21.31 -12.63
N ASP A 265 -4.39 -21.83 -12.94
CA ASP A 265 -3.32 -21.07 -13.59
C ASP A 265 -3.76 -20.58 -14.97
N ASP A 266 -4.44 -21.44 -15.74
CA ASP A 266 -4.97 -21.12 -17.07
C ASP A 266 -6.05 -20.03 -17.01
N ALA A 267 -6.96 -20.11 -16.03
CA ALA A 267 -8.00 -19.10 -15.82
C ALA A 267 -7.41 -17.74 -15.43
N MET A 268 -6.40 -17.72 -14.56
CA MET A 268 -5.73 -16.49 -14.16
C MET A 268 -4.95 -15.85 -15.30
N VAL A 269 -4.29 -16.64 -16.16
CA VAL A 269 -3.64 -16.15 -17.38
C VAL A 269 -4.68 -15.55 -18.32
N SER A 270 -5.78 -16.27 -18.59
CA SER A 270 -6.86 -15.77 -19.44
C SER A 270 -7.44 -14.46 -18.92
N PHE A 271 -7.70 -14.37 -17.60
CA PHE A 271 -8.18 -13.15 -16.98
C PHE A 271 -7.19 -12.01 -17.13
N ALA A 272 -5.90 -12.24 -16.84
CA ALA A 272 -4.87 -11.21 -16.91
C ALA A 272 -4.73 -10.64 -18.33
N THR A 273 -4.72 -11.50 -19.36
CA THR A 273 -4.64 -11.07 -20.76
C THR A 273 -5.90 -10.31 -21.18
N SER A 274 -7.09 -10.84 -20.92
CA SER A 274 -8.34 -10.14 -21.28
C SER A 274 -8.52 -8.82 -20.53
N TYR A 275 -8.07 -8.74 -19.28
CA TYR A 275 -8.11 -7.50 -18.50
C TYR A 275 -7.11 -6.48 -19.04
N ALA A 276 -5.93 -6.90 -19.49
CA ALA A 276 -4.97 -6.02 -20.16
C ALA A 276 -5.58 -5.42 -21.45
N ASP A 277 -6.18 -6.25 -22.30
CA ASP A 277 -6.86 -5.78 -23.52
C ASP A 277 -8.01 -4.81 -23.21
N GLN A 278 -8.77 -5.06 -22.14
CA GLN A 278 -9.83 -4.16 -21.71
C GLN A 278 -9.27 -2.81 -21.25
N ASN A 279 -8.21 -2.83 -20.44
CA ASN A 279 -7.58 -1.61 -19.94
C ASN A 279 -6.98 -0.75 -21.07
N GLU A 280 -6.46 -1.37 -22.14
CA GLU A 280 -6.04 -0.65 -23.36
C GLU A 280 -7.21 0.02 -24.09
N LYS A 281 -8.34 -0.67 -24.22
CA LYS A 281 -9.57 -0.12 -24.82
C LYS A 281 -10.12 1.04 -23.99
N ASP A 282 -10.21 0.87 -22.68
CA ASP A 282 -10.69 1.89 -21.75
C ASP A 282 -9.81 3.14 -21.81
N TYR A 283 -8.49 2.96 -21.90
CA TYR A 283 -7.56 4.08 -22.06
C TYR A 283 -7.73 4.79 -23.40
N ALA A 284 -7.91 4.05 -24.51
CA ALA A 284 -8.20 4.63 -25.80
C ALA A 284 -9.52 5.43 -25.80
N GLU A 285 -10.58 4.91 -25.17
CA GLU A 285 -11.85 5.62 -25.03
C GLU A 285 -11.72 6.88 -24.16
N PHE A 286 -11.00 6.78 -23.04
CA PHE A 286 -10.69 7.91 -22.17
C PHE A 286 -9.92 9.01 -22.92
N ALA A 287 -8.89 8.64 -23.67
CA ALA A 287 -8.10 9.57 -24.48
C ALA A 287 -8.95 10.24 -25.59
N ALA A 288 -9.79 9.48 -26.27
CA ALA A 288 -10.73 10.02 -27.26
C ALA A 288 -11.73 10.99 -26.62
N ALA A 289 -12.23 10.68 -25.43
CA ALA A 289 -13.15 11.56 -24.70
C ALA A 289 -12.50 12.90 -24.32
N ILE A 290 -11.21 12.91 -24.02
CA ILE A 290 -10.45 14.15 -23.82
C ILE A 290 -10.30 14.90 -25.15
N ALA A 291 -9.89 14.20 -26.21
CA ALA A 291 -9.65 14.79 -27.53
C ALA A 291 -10.92 15.46 -28.10
N ASP A 292 -12.09 14.83 -27.91
CA ASP A 292 -13.38 15.32 -28.38
C ASP A 292 -14.03 16.35 -27.43
N GLY A 293 -13.38 16.70 -26.31
CA GLY A 293 -13.88 17.67 -25.33
C GLY A 293 -15.02 17.17 -24.43
N ARG A 294 -15.32 15.87 -24.43
CA ARG A 294 -16.30 15.26 -23.51
C ARG A 294 -15.79 15.20 -22.07
N LEU A 295 -14.47 15.10 -21.90
CA LEU A 295 -13.80 15.14 -20.61
C LEU A 295 -12.77 16.27 -20.58
N ALA A 296 -12.78 17.05 -19.51
CA ALA A 296 -11.75 18.04 -19.25
C ALA A 296 -10.49 17.36 -18.68
N ALA A 297 -9.32 17.73 -19.19
CA ALA A 297 -8.02 17.28 -18.68
C ALA A 297 -7.00 18.42 -18.69
N ILE A 298 -6.04 18.38 -17.77
CA ILE A 298 -4.88 19.29 -17.75
C ILE A 298 -3.66 18.46 -18.16
N PRO A 299 -3.11 18.65 -19.37
CA PRO A 299 -1.94 17.91 -19.81
C PRO A 299 -0.69 18.21 -18.95
N GLY A 300 0.12 17.18 -18.66
CA GLY A 300 1.43 17.34 -18.03
C GLY A 300 1.43 17.53 -16.50
N VAL A 301 0.30 17.30 -15.83
CA VAL A 301 0.16 17.28 -14.36
C VAL A 301 0.25 15.85 -13.82
#